data_AF-A0A6S7H957-F1
#
_entry.id   AF-A0A6S7H957-F1
#
_cell.length_a   1.000
_cell.length_b   1.000
_cell.length_c   1.000
_cell.angle_alpha   90.00
_cell.angle_beta   90.00
_cell.angle_gamma   90.00
#
_symmetry.space_group_name_H-M   'P 1'
#
loop_
_entity.id
_entity.type
_entity.pdbx_description
1 polymer ?
#
loop_
_entity_poly.entity_id
_entity_poly.type
_entity_poly.pdbx_seq_one_letter_code
_entity_poly.pdbx_strand_id
1 'polypeptide(L)'
;MSGKNDENRKLSQDEIISNTKNVVRGLETLKNEHSGILKNLDFGVSIGEANVKTDILQTSLEKIELGIGEAQVMMALGSHLSTVEAEKQKLKAQVRRLCQENAWLREELSVTQQKFQESEQKVAQLEEEKQHLEFMQSMRKYDD
;
A
#
# COMPACT_ATOMS: atom_id res chain seq x y z
N MET A 1 -4.79 44.81 2.93
CA MET A 1 -3.50 44.08 3.04
C MET A 1 -3.80 42.64 3.37
N SER A 2 -3.82 41.75 2.38
CA SER A 2 -3.83 40.30 2.61
C SER A 2 -3.18 39.67 1.39
N GLY A 3 -1.95 39.21 1.56
CA GLY A 3 -1.08 38.83 0.47
C GLY A 3 0.32 38.60 1.02
N LYS A 4 0.44 37.54 1.81
CA LYS A 4 1.68 36.92 2.30
C LYS A 4 1.26 35.80 3.25
N ASN A 5 1.10 34.58 2.72
CA ASN A 5 1.28 33.30 3.44
C ASN A 5 0.93 32.07 2.57
N ASP A 6 1.31 32.07 1.27
CA ASP A 6 1.16 30.89 0.40
C ASP A 6 2.50 30.30 -0.07
N GLU A 7 3.64 30.72 0.49
CA GLU A 7 4.97 30.24 0.05
C GLU A 7 5.45 28.96 0.76
N ASN A 8 4.66 28.35 1.66
CA ASN A 8 5.08 27.16 2.41
C ASN A 8 4.03 26.03 2.47
N ARG A 9 3.22 25.89 1.43
CA ARG A 9 2.33 24.72 1.28
C ARG A 9 3.18 23.52 0.83
N LYS A 10 3.23 22.47 1.66
CA LYS A 10 3.78 21.17 1.22
C LYS A 10 2.93 20.67 0.05
N LEU A 11 3.55 20.51 -1.10
CA LEU A 11 2.90 19.96 -2.30
C LEU A 11 2.52 18.49 -2.03
N SER A 12 1.31 18.11 -2.44
CA SER A 12 0.88 16.71 -2.45
C SER A 12 1.69 15.90 -3.46
N GLN A 13 1.83 14.59 -3.24
CA GLN A 13 2.48 13.69 -4.19
C GLN A 13 1.84 13.77 -5.59
N ASP A 14 0.52 13.90 -5.66
CA ASP A 14 -0.21 14.06 -6.93
C ASP A 14 0.12 15.39 -7.62
N GLU A 15 0.27 16.46 -6.84
CA GLU A 15 0.66 17.78 -7.34
C GLU A 15 2.11 17.75 -7.85
N ILE A 16 3.01 17.08 -7.13
CA ILE A 16 4.41 16.88 -7.53
C ILE A 16 4.46 16.10 -8.84
N ILE A 17 3.78 14.94 -8.93
CA ILE A 17 3.77 14.12 -10.15
C ILE A 17 3.15 14.89 -11.34
N SER A 18 2.07 15.64 -11.11
CA SER A 18 1.44 16.48 -12.13
C SER A 18 2.40 17.55 -12.65
N ASN A 19 3.08 18.25 -11.73
CA ASN A 19 4.08 19.25 -12.09
C ASN A 19 5.26 18.63 -12.84
N THR A 20 5.77 17.47 -12.40
CA THR A 20 6.83 16.73 -13.09
C THR A 20 6.41 16.35 -14.52
N LYS A 21 5.17 15.90 -14.74
CA LYS A 21 4.65 15.63 -16.09
C LYS A 21 4.65 16.86 -16.98
N ASN A 22 4.28 18.02 -16.43
CA ASN A 22 4.29 19.28 -17.17
C ASN A 22 5.71 19.72 -17.53
N VAL A 23 6.67 19.56 -16.59
CA VAL A 23 8.09 19.83 -16.84
C VAL A 23 8.63 18.93 -17.94
N VAL A 24 8.33 17.63 -17.93
CA VAL A 24 8.75 16.68 -18.98
C VAL A 24 8.26 17.12 -20.36
N ARG A 25 6.98 17.47 -20.50
CA ARG A 25 6.43 17.96 -21.77
C ARG A 25 7.12 19.23 -22.26
N GLY A 26 7.42 20.15 -21.33
CA GLY A 26 8.17 21.36 -21.64
C GLY A 26 9.60 21.06 -22.12
N LEU A 27 10.29 20.15 -21.45
CA LEU A 27 11.64 19.70 -21.82
C LEU A 27 11.65 18.96 -23.16
N GLU A 28 10.65 18.13 -23.45
CA GLU A 28 10.49 17.46 -24.75
C GLU A 28 10.29 18.47 -25.88
N THR A 29 9.53 19.53 -25.62
CA THR A 29 9.31 20.63 -26.58
C THR A 29 10.63 21.36 -26.85
N LEU A 30 11.35 21.74 -25.79
CA LEU A 30 12.64 22.42 -25.89
C LEU A 30 13.71 21.56 -26.57
N LYS A 31 13.72 20.24 -26.30
CA LYS A 31 14.57 19.27 -26.98
C LYS A 31 14.34 19.29 -28.49
N ASN A 32 13.08 19.28 -28.91
CA ASN A 32 12.72 19.28 -30.33
C ASN A 32 13.13 20.59 -31.02
N GLU A 33 12.95 21.74 -30.34
CA GLU A 33 13.39 23.04 -30.83
C GLU A 33 14.91 23.11 -30.98
N HIS A 34 15.67 22.75 -29.94
CA HIS A 34 17.13 22.73 -29.97
C HIS A 34 17.68 21.77 -31.04
N SER A 35 17.06 20.60 -31.21
CA SER A 35 17.41 19.66 -32.26
C SER A 35 17.12 20.22 -33.67
N GLY A 36 16.05 20.99 -33.84
CA GLY A 36 15.73 21.67 -35.09
C GLY A 36 16.73 22.78 -35.42
N ILE A 37 17.10 23.60 -34.43
CA ILE A 37 18.11 24.66 -34.59
C ILE A 37 19.47 24.06 -34.94
N LEU A 38 19.88 22.99 -34.25
CA LEU A 38 21.13 22.28 -34.52
C LEU A 38 21.19 21.76 -35.97
N LYS A 39 20.11 21.13 -36.45
CA LYS A 39 20.01 20.68 -37.85
C LYS A 39 20.16 21.85 -38.82
N ASN A 40 19.50 22.98 -38.56
CA ASN A 40 19.56 24.15 -39.44
C ASN A 40 20.95 24.82 -39.46
N LEU A 41 21.67 24.82 -38.33
CA LEU A 41 23.05 25.30 -38.23
C LEU A 41 24.03 24.40 -39.01
N ASP A 42 23.80 23.09 -39.02
CA ASP A 42 24.61 22.13 -39.78
C ASP A 42 24.48 22.34 -41.31
N PHE A 43 23.32 22.80 -41.79
CA PHE A 43 23.11 23.17 -43.20
C PHE A 43 23.67 24.56 -43.59
N GLY A 44 23.96 25.44 -42.62
CA GLY A 44 24.37 26.84 -42.84
C GLY A 44 25.84 27.09 -42.49
N VAL A 45 26.76 26.75 -43.39
CA VAL A 45 28.21 26.86 -43.17
C VAL A 45 28.67 28.33 -42.93
N SER A 46 29.23 28.61 -41.75
CA SER A 46 30.19 29.71 -41.52
C SER A 46 31.16 29.36 -40.38
N ILE A 47 32.46 29.33 -40.68
CA ILE A 47 33.50 28.45 -40.10
C ILE A 47 34.12 28.98 -38.77
N GLY A 48 33.38 29.66 -37.91
CA GLY A 48 33.96 30.18 -36.64
C GLY A 48 33.00 30.25 -35.47
N GLU A 49 32.01 31.15 -35.56
CA GLU A 49 31.00 31.32 -34.49
C GLU A 49 29.95 30.20 -34.46
N ALA A 50 29.78 29.46 -35.56
CA ALA A 50 28.85 28.34 -35.64
C ALA A 50 29.27 27.18 -34.73
N ASN A 51 30.57 26.86 -34.63
CA ASN A 51 31.05 25.74 -33.82
C ASN A 51 30.77 25.92 -32.32
N VAL A 52 31.04 27.11 -31.76
CA VAL A 52 30.78 27.37 -30.33
C VAL A 52 29.27 27.30 -30.02
N LYS A 53 28.42 27.78 -30.93
CA LYS A 53 26.96 27.68 -30.78
C LYS A 53 26.45 26.24 -30.88
N THR A 54 27.03 25.45 -31.78
CA THR A 54 26.76 24.01 -31.92
C THR A 54 27.13 23.25 -30.63
N ASP A 55 28.31 23.49 -30.06
CA ASP A 55 28.76 22.83 -28.83
C ASP A 55 27.87 23.17 -27.61
N ILE A 56 27.44 24.44 -27.50
CA ILE A 56 26.50 24.88 -26.47
C ILE A 56 25.14 24.18 -26.64
N LEU A 57 24.64 24.06 -27.87
CA LEU A 57 23.37 23.37 -28.14
C LEU A 57 23.44 21.87 -27.85
N GLN A 58 24.54 21.20 -28.20
CA GLN A 58 24.75 19.79 -27.87
C GLN A 58 24.80 19.58 -26.35
N THR A 59 25.58 20.39 -25.63
CA THR A 59 25.61 20.35 -24.16
C THR A 59 24.24 20.63 -23.55
N SER A 60 23.45 21.54 -24.14
CA SER A 60 22.10 21.81 -23.69
C SER A 60 21.16 20.64 -23.94
N LEU A 61 21.28 19.93 -25.07
CA LEU A 61 20.49 18.76 -25.38
C LEU A 61 20.77 17.61 -24.41
N GLU A 62 22.04 17.34 -24.10
CA GLU A 62 22.43 16.32 -23.10
C GLU A 62 21.80 16.60 -21.73
N LYS A 63 21.81 17.87 -21.29
CA LYS A 63 21.18 18.28 -20.02
C LYS A 63 19.67 18.11 -20.04
N ILE A 64 19.02 18.44 -21.16
CA ILE A 64 17.57 18.26 -21.31
C ILE A 64 17.21 16.77 -21.29
N GLU A 65 17.98 15.92 -21.96
CA GLU A 65 17.77 14.47 -21.97
C GLU A 65 17.97 13.85 -20.58
N LEU A 66 19.02 14.28 -19.86
CA LEU A 66 19.23 13.89 -18.47
C LEU A 66 18.03 14.29 -17.60
N GLY A 67 17.58 15.54 -17.69
CA GLY A 67 16.44 16.04 -16.91
C GLY A 67 15.12 15.31 -17.21
N ILE A 68 14.88 14.92 -18.46
CA ILE A 68 13.74 14.07 -18.83
C ILE A 68 13.88 12.68 -18.18
N GLY A 69 15.07 12.07 -18.24
CA GLY A 69 15.32 10.76 -17.63
C GLY A 69 15.13 10.77 -16.11
N GLU A 70 15.66 11.78 -15.42
CA GLU A 70 15.48 11.97 -13.98
C GLU A 70 14.01 12.14 -13.60
N ALA A 71 13.26 12.96 -14.35
CA ALA A 71 11.84 13.17 -14.13
C ALA A 71 11.01 11.89 -14.36
N GLN A 72 11.38 11.07 -15.34
CA GLN A 72 10.76 9.75 -15.55
C GLN A 72 10.99 8.82 -14.36
N VAL A 73 12.22 8.78 -13.82
CA VAL A 73 12.53 8.00 -12.60
C VAL A 73 11.71 8.49 -11.41
N MET A 74 11.59 9.81 -11.21
CA MET A 74 10.76 10.38 -10.15
C MET A 74 9.30 9.95 -10.25
N MET A 75 8.71 9.96 -11.46
CA MET A 75 7.33 9.52 -11.66
C MET A 75 7.15 8.03 -11.41
N ALA A 76 8.08 7.20 -11.89
CA ALA A 76 8.05 5.75 -11.65
C ALA A 76 8.14 5.43 -10.14
N LEU A 77 9.04 6.11 -9.43
CA LEU A 77 9.17 5.99 -7.98
C LEU A 77 7.87 6.42 -7.26
N GLY A 78 7.25 7.53 -7.69
CA GLY A 78 5.98 7.99 -7.14
C GLY A 78 4.86 6.95 -7.31
N SER A 79 4.77 6.33 -8.49
CA SER A 79 3.81 5.24 -8.72
C SER A 79 4.08 4.03 -7.82
N HIS A 80 5.34 3.61 -7.71
CA HIS A 80 5.72 2.47 -6.88
C HIS A 80 5.42 2.73 -5.39
N LEU A 81 5.72 3.92 -4.89
CA LEU A 81 5.41 4.32 -3.52
C LEU A 81 3.91 4.23 -3.24
N SER A 82 3.06 4.73 -4.15
CA SER A 82 1.61 4.64 -4.01
C SER A 82 1.12 3.18 -3.92
N THR A 83 1.69 2.28 -4.73
CA THR A 83 1.39 0.84 -4.65
C THR A 83 1.77 0.24 -3.29
N VAL A 84 2.99 0.51 -2.83
CA VAL A 84 3.49 0.02 -1.52
C VAL A 84 2.63 0.56 -0.37
N GLU A 85 2.22 1.82 -0.43
CA GLU A 85 1.33 2.42 0.57
C GLU A 85 -0.05 1.76 0.59
N ALA A 86 -0.62 1.47 -0.58
CA ALA A 86 -1.88 0.75 -0.68
C ALA A 86 -1.78 -0.68 -0.11
N GLU A 87 -0.71 -1.41 -0.41
CA GLU A 87 -0.44 -2.74 0.15
C GLU A 87 -0.29 -2.70 1.67
N LYS A 88 0.45 -1.71 2.20
CA LYS A 88 0.58 -1.49 3.64
C LYS A 88 -0.77 -1.28 4.31
N GLN A 89 -1.68 -0.49 3.71
CA GLN A 89 -3.02 -0.29 4.27
C GLN A 89 -3.85 -1.57 4.23
N LYS A 90 -3.75 -2.35 3.13
CA LYS A 90 -4.41 -3.65 3.01
C LYS A 90 -3.95 -4.64 4.08
N LEU A 91 -2.64 -4.77 4.30
CA LEU A 91 -2.08 -5.63 5.34
C LEU A 91 -2.51 -5.18 6.74
N LYS A 92 -2.51 -3.87 7.02
CA LYS A 92 -3.05 -3.34 8.29
C LYS A 92 -4.52 -3.71 8.51
N ALA A 93 -5.34 -3.68 7.47
CA ALA A 93 -6.73 -4.09 7.56
C ALA A 93 -6.86 -5.61 7.83
N GLN A 94 -6.04 -6.44 7.18
CA GLN A 94 -6.00 -7.88 7.42
C GLN A 94 -5.59 -8.22 8.85
N VAL A 95 -4.56 -7.57 9.38
CA VAL A 95 -4.13 -7.75 10.78
C VAL A 95 -5.29 -7.45 11.74
N ARG A 96 -6.00 -6.33 11.54
CA ARG A 96 -7.17 -6.00 12.36
C ARG A 96 -8.25 -7.08 12.29
N ARG A 97 -8.58 -7.57 11.09
CA ARG A 97 -9.56 -8.64 10.89
C ARG A 97 -9.14 -9.94 11.58
N LEU A 98 -7.88 -10.36 11.43
CA LEU A 98 -7.36 -11.57 12.06
C LEU A 98 -7.37 -11.48 13.58
N CYS A 99 -7.04 -10.32 14.16
CA CYS A 99 -7.14 -10.14 15.61
C CYS A 99 -8.58 -10.26 16.10
N GLN A 100 -9.55 -9.71 15.36
CA GLN A 100 -10.99 -9.84 15.68
C GLN A 100 -11.45 -11.30 15.59
N GLU A 101 -11.06 -11.99 14.51
CA GLU A 101 -11.36 -13.41 14.32
C GLU A 101 -10.73 -14.28 15.42
N ASN A 102 -9.49 -14.01 15.81
CA ASN A 102 -8.83 -14.73 16.89
C ASN A 102 -9.52 -14.51 18.24
N ALA A 103 -9.92 -13.28 18.54
CA ALA A 103 -10.69 -12.98 19.75
C ALA A 103 -12.05 -13.69 19.75
N TRP A 104 -12.75 -13.66 18.61
CA TRP A 104 -14.03 -14.34 18.45
C TRP A 104 -13.90 -15.86 18.62
N LEU A 105 -12.89 -16.48 18.01
CA LEU A 105 -12.64 -17.93 18.15
C LEU A 105 -12.30 -18.32 19.59
N ARG A 106 -11.58 -17.47 20.34
CA ARG A 106 -11.31 -17.70 21.77
C ARG A 106 -12.57 -17.68 22.61
N GLU A 107 -13.47 -16.74 22.33
CA GLU A 107 -14.78 -16.67 22.98
C GLU A 107 -15.63 -17.90 22.65
N GLU A 108 -15.72 -18.27 21.38
CA GLU A 108 -16.49 -19.44 20.92
C GLU A 108 -15.97 -20.74 21.55
N LEU A 109 -14.64 -20.87 21.69
CA LEU A 109 -14.01 -21.99 22.39
C LEU A 109 -14.40 -22.01 23.87
N SER A 110 -14.34 -20.87 24.55
CA SER A 110 -14.73 -20.73 25.95
C SER A 110 -16.19 -21.15 26.18
N VAL A 111 -17.11 -20.67 25.33
CA VAL A 111 -18.53 -21.03 25.37
C VAL A 111 -18.74 -22.53 25.16
N THR A 112 -18.01 -23.13 24.21
CA THR A 112 -18.10 -24.57 23.93
C THR A 112 -17.57 -25.39 25.11
N GLN A 113 -16.46 -24.98 25.71
CA GLN A 113 -15.89 -25.63 26.89
C GLN A 113 -16.85 -25.57 28.09
N GLN A 114 -17.51 -24.44 28.32
CA GLN A 114 -18.51 -24.33 29.38
C GLN A 114 -19.67 -25.32 29.17
N LYS A 115 -20.25 -25.35 27.96
CA LYS A 115 -21.34 -26.28 27.63
C LYS A 115 -20.93 -27.74 27.78
N PHE A 116 -19.69 -28.06 27.42
CA PHE A 116 -19.13 -29.40 27.59
C PHE A 116 -19.05 -29.78 29.08
N GLN A 117 -18.50 -28.90 29.93
CA GLN A 117 -18.43 -29.12 31.38
C GLN A 117 -19.81 -29.31 32.02
N GLU A 118 -20.80 -28.50 31.62
CA GLU A 118 -22.18 -28.63 32.09
C GLU A 118 -22.78 -29.99 31.68
N SER A 119 -22.50 -30.45 30.47
CA SER A 119 -22.93 -31.77 30.00
C SER A 119 -22.24 -32.90 30.76
N GLU A 120 -20.93 -32.81 31.04
CA GLU A 120 -20.21 -33.80 31.84
C GLU A 120 -20.77 -33.90 33.26
N GLN A 121 -21.02 -32.76 33.92
CA GLN A 121 -21.62 -32.73 35.25
C GLN A 121 -23.00 -33.41 35.26
N LYS A 122 -23.81 -33.16 34.24
CA LYS A 122 -25.13 -33.78 34.11
C LYS A 122 -25.04 -35.29 33.89
N VAL A 123 -24.08 -35.76 33.11
CA VAL A 123 -23.84 -37.20 32.92
C VAL A 123 -23.45 -37.87 34.24
N ALA A 124 -22.52 -37.28 35.01
CA ALA A 124 -22.12 -37.81 36.31
C ALA A 124 -23.31 -37.89 37.30
N GLN A 125 -24.16 -36.86 37.35
CA GLN A 125 -25.37 -36.87 38.18
C GLN A 125 -26.32 -38.01 37.77
N LEU A 126 -26.57 -38.17 36.47
CA LEU A 126 -27.44 -39.24 35.96
C LEU A 126 -26.87 -40.64 36.22
N GLU A 127 -25.54 -40.81 36.18
CA GLU A 127 -24.88 -42.06 36.53
C GLU A 127 -25.05 -42.41 38.01
N GLU A 128 -24.94 -41.43 38.91
CA GLU A 128 -25.19 -41.62 40.34
C GLU A 128 -26.66 -41.96 40.62
N GLU A 129 -27.60 -41.21 40.04
CA GLU A 129 -29.03 -41.47 40.16
C GLU A 129 -29.38 -42.89 39.66
N LYS A 130 -28.81 -43.29 38.53
CA LYS A 130 -28.98 -44.63 37.99
C LYS A 130 -28.47 -45.69 38.96
N GLN A 131 -27.26 -45.55 39.49
CA GLN A 131 -26.70 -46.49 40.46
C GLN A 131 -27.57 -46.58 41.72
N HIS A 132 -28.06 -45.44 42.23
CA HIS A 132 -28.96 -45.40 43.37
C HIS A 132 -30.30 -46.12 43.08
N LEU A 133 -30.89 -45.91 41.91
CA LEU A 133 -32.11 -46.60 41.49
C LEU A 133 -31.90 -48.11 41.34
N GLU A 134 -30.79 -48.54 40.75
CA GLU A 134 -30.41 -49.95 40.62
C GLU A 134 -30.24 -50.61 41.99
N PHE A 135 -29.61 -49.90 42.94
CA PHE A 135 -29.48 -50.36 44.32
C PHE A 135 -30.84 -50.53 44.99
N MET A 136 -31.73 -49.53 44.92
CA MET A 136 -33.08 -49.63 45.48
C MET A 136 -33.89 -50.78 44.88
N GLN A 137 -33.77 -51.01 43.56
CA GLN A 137 -34.42 -52.13 42.89
C GLN A 137 -33.87 -53.47 43.39
N SER A 138 -32.57 -53.56 43.67
CA SER A 138 -31.96 -54.77 44.22
C SER A 138 -32.46 -55.11 45.62
N MET A 139 -32.69 -54.12 46.48
CA MET A 139 -33.22 -54.35 47.84
C MET A 139 -34.66 -54.85 47.81
N ARG A 140 -35.51 -54.30 46.94
CA ARG A 140 -36.90 -54.77 46.78
C ARG A 140 -37.01 -56.25 46.40
N LYS A 141 -35.99 -56.85 45.78
CA LYS A 141 -36.00 -58.28 45.43
C LYS A 141 -35.94 -59.20 46.66
N TYR A 142 -35.63 -58.67 47.84
CA TYR A 142 -35.56 -59.41 49.10
C TYR A 142 -36.73 -59.11 50.04
N ASP A 143 -37.67 -58.24 49.64
CA ASP A 143 -38.87 -57.88 50.40
C ASP A 143 -40.10 -58.76 50.07
N ASP A 144 -39.93 -59.80 49.24
CA ASP A 144 -40.89 -60.91 48.97
C ASP A 144 -40.49 -62.18 49.73
#